data_AF-A0A3R7C4I9-F1
#
_entry.id   AF-A0A3R7C4I9-F1
#
_cell.length_a   1.000
_cell.length_b   1.000
_cell.length_c   1.000
_cell.angle_alpha   90.00
_cell.angle_beta   90.00
_cell.angle_gamma   90.00
#
_symmetry.space_group_name_H-M   'P 1'
#
loop_
_entity.id
_entity.type
_entity.pdbx_description
1 polymer ?
#
loop_
_entity_poly.entity_id
_entity_poly.type
_entity_poly.pdbx_seq_one_letter_code
_entity_poly.pdbx_strand_id
1 'polypeptide(L)' 'MPCGPIAGRAYVFAVVHNHPSGDPSPADADIKITEQIAMAAKVCGVDMCDHIIIAGARKNAYFSFRENTGILQ' A
#
# COMPACT_ATOMS: atom_id res chain seq x y z
N MET A 1 17.74 0.75 18.51
CA MET A 1 16.49 1.42 18.89
C MET A 1 15.58 1.39 17.66
N PRO A 2 14.38 0.79 17.71
CA PRO A 2 13.49 0.79 16.55
C PRO A 2 12.76 2.13 16.54
N CYS A 3 13.08 2.98 15.58
CA CYS A 3 12.31 4.19 15.31
C CYS A 3 10.98 3.78 14.67
N GLY A 4 9.95 3.54 15.49
CA GLY A 4 8.58 3.46 14.97
C GLY A 4 8.22 4.72 14.14
N PRO A 5 7.23 4.62 13.24
CA PRO A 5 6.94 5.59 12.19
C PRO A 5 6.61 6.93 12.84
N ILE A 6 7.34 7.95 12.41
CA ILE A 6 8.00 8.99 13.22
C ILE A 6 7.06 10.01 13.94
N ALA A 7 5.76 9.74 14.08
CA ALA A 7 4.88 10.55 14.94
C ALA A 7 3.84 9.75 15.74
N GLY A 8 3.41 8.58 15.25
CA GLY A 8 2.20 7.90 15.73
C GLY A 8 2.43 6.67 16.62
N ARG A 9 3.68 6.21 16.80
CA ARG A 9 4.01 4.91 17.42
C ARG A 9 3.34 3.70 16.72
N ALA A 10 3.08 3.78 15.42
CA ALA A 10 2.49 2.63 14.71
C ALA A 10 3.52 1.48 14.62
N TYR A 11 3.07 0.23 14.64
CA TYR A 11 3.94 -0.93 14.39
C TYR A 11 3.96 -1.30 12.90
N VAL A 12 2.84 -1.01 12.22
CA VAL A 12 2.55 -1.36 10.83
C VAL A 12 1.64 -0.28 10.23
N PHE A 13 1.69 -0.06 8.92
CA PHE A 13 0.77 0.83 8.20
C PHE A 13 0.30 0.22 6.87
N ALA A 14 -0.78 0.78 6.31
CA ALA A 14 -1.27 0.48 4.97
C ALA A 14 -1.40 1.77 4.15
N VAL A 15 -1.26 1.65 2.84
CA VAL A 15 -1.52 2.75 1.90
C VAL A 15 -2.85 2.49 1.22
N VAL A 16 -3.68 3.53 1.08
CA VAL A 16 -4.93 3.43 0.35
C VAL A 16 -4.95 4.50 -0.72
N HIS A 17 -5.17 4.08 -1.97
CA HIS A 17 -5.31 4.97 -3.13
C HIS A 17 -6.72 4.83 -3.72
N ASN A 18 -7.29 5.93 -4.19
CA ASN A 18 -8.62 5.93 -4.81
C ASN A 18 -8.48 6.11 -6.32
N HIS A 19 -9.10 5.22 -7.11
CA HIS A 19 -9.25 5.36 -8.57
C HIS A 19 -10.65 5.90 -8.90
N PRO A 20 -10.80 7.22 -9.17
CA PRO A 20 -12.10 7.80 -9.53
C PRO A 20 -12.61 7.29 -10.87
N SER A 21 -11.72 6.73 -11.71
CA SER A 21 -12.05 6.07 -12.98
C SER A 21 -12.97 4.87 -12.81
N GLY A 22 -12.99 4.27 -11.62
CA GLY A 22 -13.82 3.09 -11.34
C GLY A 22 -13.15 1.75 -11.63
N ASP A 23 -11.91 1.74 -12.13
CA ASP A 23 -11.11 0.53 -12.31
C ASP A 23 -10.10 0.39 -11.15
N PRO A 24 -10.14 -0.68 -10.34
CA PRO A 24 -9.19 -0.89 -9.25
C PRO A 24 -7.82 -1.43 -9.72
N SER A 25 -7.66 -1.72 -11.01
CA SER A 25 -6.39 -2.26 -11.54
C SER A 25 -5.23 -1.28 -11.31
N PRO A 26 -4.08 -1.73 -10.81
CA PRO A 26 -2.94 -0.86 -10.56
C PRO A 26 -2.32 -0.35 -11.86
N ALA A 27 -1.91 0.92 -11.87
CA ALA A 27 -1.04 1.45 -12.90
C ALA A 27 0.44 1.17 -12.57
N ASP A 28 1.33 1.30 -13.57
CA ASP A 28 2.77 1.17 -13.37
C ASP A 28 3.31 2.14 -12.29
N ALA A 29 2.68 3.30 -12.14
CA ALA A 29 3.01 4.26 -11.10
C ALA A 29 2.68 3.73 -9.69
N ASP A 30 1.56 3.02 -9.53
CA ASP A 30 1.15 2.43 -8.26
C ASP A 30 2.09 1.30 -7.86
N ILE A 31 2.55 0.50 -8.82
CA ILE A 31 3.54 -0.56 -8.56
C ILE A 31 4.86 0.07 -8.07
N LYS A 32 5.41 1.05 -8.80
CA LYS A 32 6.66 1.72 -8.44
C LYS A 32 6.59 2.39 -7.08
N ILE A 33 5.48 3.07 -6.77
CA ILE A 33 5.34 3.74 -5.47
C ILE A 33 5.22 2.71 -4.34
N THR A 34 4.54 1.58 -4.57
CA THR A 34 4.46 0.47 -3.60
C THR A 34 5.84 -0.06 -3.26
N GLU A 35 6.66 -0.34 -4.28
CA GLU A 35 8.02 -0.84 -4.09
C GLU A 35 8.89 0.16 -3.31
N GLN A 36 8.83 1.45 -3.66
CA GLN A 36 9.60 2.50 -3.01
C GLN A 36 9.20 2.67 -1.54
N ILE A 37 7.90 2.70 -1.24
CA ILE A 37 7.40 2.84 0.13
C ILE A 37 7.72 1.59 0.94
N ALA A 38 7.54 0.39 0.38
CA ALA A 38 7.88 -0.86 1.07
C ALA A 38 9.38 -0.94 1.41
N MET A 39 10.25 -0.49 0.51
CA MET A 39 11.69 -0.39 0.78
C MET A 39 12.00 0.64 1.88
N ALA A 40 11.40 1.83 1.82
CA ALA A 40 11.60 2.86 2.83
C ALA A 40 11.09 2.41 4.21
N ALA A 41 9.94 1.73 4.26
CA ALA A 41 9.37 1.17 5.47
C ALA A 41 10.33 0.19 6.16
N LYS A 42 10.91 -0.75 5.39
CA LYS A 42 11.95 -1.67 5.88
C LYS A 42 13.15 -0.95 6.47
N VAL A 43 13.64 0.10 5.80
CA VAL A 43 14.77 0.91 6.30
C VAL A 43 14.40 1.63 7.61
N CYS A 44 13.16 2.12 7.72
CA CYS A 44 12.64 2.74 8.93
C CYS A 44 12.28 1.74 10.04
N GLY A 45 12.36 0.42 9.80
CA GLY A 45 11.99 -0.59 10.79
C GLY A 45 10.48 -0.67 11.06
N VAL A 46 9.66 -0.35 10.05
CA VAL A 46 8.20 -0.44 10.09
C VAL A 46 7.70 -1.25 8.91
N ASP A 47 6.64 -2.04 9.11
CA ASP A 47 6.10 -2.84 8.01
C ASP A 47 4.92 -2.14 7.32
N MET A 48 4.90 -2.25 5.99
CA MET A 48 3.75 -1.89 5.18
C MET A 48 2.93 -3.15 4.93
N CYS A 49 1.76 -3.29 5.58
CA CYS A 49 0.98 -4.52 5.48
C CYS A 49 0.19 -4.64 4.17
N ASP A 50 -0.25 -3.54 3.58
CA ASP A 50 -0.93 -3.57 2.29
C ASP A 50 -0.88 -2.22 1.55
N HIS A 51 -1.08 -2.29 0.24
CA HIS A 51 -1.51 -1.17 -0.58
C HIS A 51 -2.87 -1.54 -1.18
N ILE A 52 -3.90 -0.77 -0.88
CA ILE A 52 -5.25 -1.02 -1.35
C ILE A 52 -5.66 0.07 -2.33
N ILE A 53 -6.01 -0.31 -3.56
CA ILE A 53 -6.67 0.58 -4.51
C ILE A 53 -8.16 0.38 -4.37
N ILE A 54 -8.92 1.45 -4.15
CA ILE A 54 -10.38 1.42 -4.07
C ILE A 54 -10.94 2.12 -5.32
N ALA A 55 -11.98 1.55 -5.92
CA ALA A 55 -12.65 2.13 -7.08
C ALA A 55 -14.17 2.14 -6.92
N GLY A 56 -14.81 3.26 -7.30
CA GLY A 56 -16.22 3.50 -6.99
C GLY A 56 -17.26 2.93 -7.97
N ALA A 57 -16.84 2.36 -9.11
CA ALA A 57 -17.80 1.98 -10.16
C ALA A 57 -18.61 0.71 -9.86
N ARG A 58 -18.16 -0.15 -8.93
CA ARG A 58 -18.86 -1.37 -8.53
C ARG A 58 -18.74 -1.58 -7.02
N LYS A 59 -19.74 -2.25 -6.41
CA LYS A 59 -19.62 -2.69 -5.01
C LYS A 59 -18.42 -3.64 -4.89
N ASN A 60 -17.61 -3.44 -3.85
CA ASN A 60 -16.41 -4.23 -3.55
C ASN A 60 -15.34 -4.19 -4.66
N ALA A 61 -15.27 -3.13 -5.47
CA ALA A 61 -14.16 -2.94 -6.40
C ALA A 61 -12.93 -2.40 -5.64
N TYR A 62 -12.02 -3.31 -5.33
CA TYR A 62 -10.71 -2.98 -4.78
C TYR A 62 -9.62 -3.91 -5.34
N PHE A 63 -8.37 -3.48 -5.20
CA PHE A 63 -7.20 -4.29 -5.48
C PHE A 63 -6.26 -4.23 -4.28
N SER A 64 -5.91 -5.39 -3.72
CA SER A 64 -4.90 -5.52 -2.67
C SER A 64 -3.57 -5.95 -3.31
N PHE A 65 -2.51 -5.18 -3.07
CA PHE A 65 -1.17 -5.54 -3.53
C PHE A 65 -0.65 -6.79 -2.82
N ARG A 66 -0.97 -6.96 -1.53
CA ARG A 66 -0.55 -8.13 -0.76
C ARG A 66 -1.12 -9.42 -1.34
N GLU A 67 -2.39 -9.40 -1.76
CA GLU A 67 -3.06 -10.59 -2.31
C GLU A 67 -2.60 -10.94 -3.74
N ASN A 68 -2.21 -9.93 -4.55
CA ASN A 68 -2.11 -10.10 -6.01
C ASN A 68 -0.70 -10.00 -6.60
N THR A 69 0.30 -9.42 -5.91
CA THR A 69 1.59 -9.06 -6.56
C THR A 69 2.82 -9.71 -5.93
N GLY A 70 2.74 -10.19 -4.68
CA GLY A 70 3.90 -10.73 -3.95
C GLY A 70 4.95 -9.68 -3.53
N ILE A 71 4.71 -8.39 -3.81
CA ILE A 71 5.60 -7.27 -3.43
C ILE A 71 5.61 -7.08 -1.90
N LEU A 72 4.48 -7.31 -1.26
CA LEU A 72 4.28 -7.20 0.19
C LEU A 72 4.14 -8.62 0.76
N GLN A 73 4.88 -8.93 1.84
CA GLN A 73 4.87 -10.24 2.52
C GLN A 73 4.36 -10.09 3.95
#